data_AF-A0AAE3JUH1-F1
#
_entry.id   AF-A0AAE3JUH1-F1
#
_cell.length_a   1.000
_cell.length_b   1.000
_cell.length_c   1.000
_cell.angle_alpha   90.00
_cell.angle_beta   90.00
_cell.angle_gamma   90.00
#
_symmetry.space_group_name_H-M   'P 1'
#
loop_
_entity.id
_entity.type
_entity.pdbx_description
1 polymer ?
#
loop_
_entity_poly.entity_id
_entity_poly.type
_entity_poly.pdbx_seq_one_letter_code
_entity_poly.pdbx_strand_id
1 'polypeptide(L)'
;MSKRLNRWYDHGAGIGGNVIDLVVRIKDCPVQEALDFLKDLPPSFSFQQQFFKKTENAENIEIKKIQTLHHFGAIDYLASRGIRLGTARSFCKEVHYTFRERHYFAIGLKNNSGGWELRNKYMKNSSSPKDVTHIKNGHSKLIITEGMFDLLSIMESYKSLQDKYDILVLNSTAFVKRALGYLDGYARIELYLDNDDSGKRTAKTLMENNKDCIDRSGLYNGFKDINEWIVSGGPKII
;
A
#
# COMPACT_ATOMS: atom_id res chain seq x y z
N MET A 1 -16.20 2.57 23.04
CA MET A 1 -15.84 3.95 22.63
C MET A 1 -14.34 4.01 22.40
N SER A 2 -13.88 4.23 21.17
CA SER A 2 -12.44 4.32 20.89
C SER A 2 -11.94 5.72 21.22
N LYS A 3 -11.28 5.89 22.38
CA LYS A 3 -10.73 7.18 22.83
C LYS A 3 -9.73 7.79 21.84
N ARG A 4 -9.11 6.97 20.98
CA ARG A 4 -8.12 7.39 19.96
C ARG A 4 -8.75 7.92 18.66
N LEU A 5 -10.00 7.55 18.36
CA LEU A 5 -10.67 7.90 17.10
C LEU A 5 -11.89 8.82 17.31
N ASN A 6 -12.23 9.13 18.56
CA ASN A 6 -13.43 9.85 18.96
C ASN A 6 -14.72 9.37 18.26
N ARG A 7 -14.83 8.03 18.11
CA ARG A 7 -15.95 7.35 17.45
C ARG A 7 -16.58 6.30 18.37
N TRP A 8 -17.89 6.17 18.25
CA TRP A 8 -18.67 5.10 18.85
C TRP A 8 -19.05 4.08 17.77
N TYR A 9 -19.27 2.85 18.20
CA TYR A 9 -19.67 1.76 17.33
C TYR A 9 -20.49 0.76 18.15
N ASP A 10 -21.65 0.39 17.62
CA ASP A 10 -22.54 -0.64 18.13
C ASP A 10 -22.34 -1.92 17.31
N HIS A 11 -21.85 -2.97 17.97
CA HIS A 11 -21.53 -4.25 17.34
C HIS A 11 -22.76 -5.13 17.08
N GLY A 12 -23.89 -4.90 17.77
CA GLY A 12 -25.14 -5.63 17.54
C GLY A 12 -25.91 -5.11 16.33
N ALA A 13 -25.82 -3.81 16.07
CA ALA A 13 -26.49 -3.16 14.92
C ALA A 13 -25.57 -2.87 13.73
N GLY A 14 -24.23 -2.98 13.89
CA GLY A 14 -23.26 -2.67 12.83
C GLY A 14 -23.17 -1.17 12.48
N ILE A 15 -23.56 -0.29 13.40
CA ILE A 15 -23.66 1.16 13.18
C ILE A 15 -22.63 1.88 14.04
N GLY A 16 -22.01 2.92 13.52
CA GLY A 16 -21.13 3.79 14.30
C GLY A 16 -21.01 5.18 13.69
N GLY A 17 -20.42 6.09 14.45
CA GLY A 17 -20.35 7.50 14.08
C GLY A 17 -19.52 8.32 15.06
N ASN A 18 -19.56 9.63 14.90
CA ASN A 18 -18.99 10.59 15.85
C ASN A 18 -20.00 10.88 17.00
N VAL A 19 -19.62 11.74 17.94
CA VAL A 19 -20.46 12.06 19.12
C VAL A 19 -21.80 12.69 18.75
N ILE A 20 -21.90 13.45 17.66
CA ILE A 20 -23.15 14.05 17.19
C ILE A 20 -24.08 12.94 16.68
N ASP A 21 -23.55 12.00 15.88
CA ASP A 21 -24.31 10.85 15.38
C ASP A 21 -24.85 9.99 16.55
N LEU A 22 -24.11 9.93 17.66
CA LEU A 22 -24.55 9.25 18.88
C LEU A 22 -25.72 9.98 19.54
N VAL A 23 -25.62 11.30 19.70
CA VAL A 23 -26.64 12.11 20.37
C VAL A 23 -27.92 12.13 19.57
N VAL A 24 -27.83 12.36 18.25
CA VAL A 24 -28.96 12.25 17.31
C VAL A 24 -29.66 10.91 17.47
N ARG A 25 -28.91 9.82 17.57
CA ARG A 25 -29.49 8.47 17.71
C ARG A 25 -30.09 8.19 19.08
N ILE A 26 -29.47 8.65 20.17
CA ILE A 26 -29.99 8.43 21.54
C ILE A 26 -31.23 9.29 21.80
N LYS A 27 -31.25 10.51 21.27
CA LYS A 27 -32.31 11.49 21.50
C LYS A 27 -33.38 11.48 20.41
N ASP A 28 -33.16 10.76 19.32
CA ASP A 28 -34.00 10.73 18.12
C ASP A 28 -34.40 12.13 17.65
N CYS A 29 -33.40 13.01 17.55
CA CYS A 29 -33.61 14.43 17.25
C CYS A 29 -32.79 14.89 16.03
N PRO A 30 -33.20 15.99 15.37
CA PRO A 30 -32.40 16.60 14.30
C PRO A 30 -31.01 17.00 14.79
N VAL A 31 -30.05 17.02 13.87
CA VAL A 31 -28.65 17.41 14.15
C VAL A 31 -28.55 18.75 14.87
N GLN A 32 -29.41 19.71 14.53
CA GLN A 32 -29.41 21.04 15.14
C GLN A 32 -29.72 20.99 16.65
N GLU A 33 -30.73 20.21 17.04
CA GLU A 33 -31.09 20.04 18.45
C GLU A 33 -30.02 19.24 19.22
N ALA A 34 -29.39 18.26 18.58
CA ALA A 34 -28.24 17.55 19.14
C ALA A 34 -27.06 18.48 19.42
N LEU A 35 -26.81 19.46 18.53
CA LEU A 35 -25.76 20.46 18.71
C LEU A 35 -26.09 21.43 19.85
N ASP A 36 -27.34 21.86 19.97
CA ASP A 36 -27.77 22.75 21.05
C ASP A 36 -27.69 22.05 22.42
N PHE A 37 -28.10 20.77 22.49
CA PHE A 37 -27.91 19.94 23.69
C PHE A 37 -26.44 19.79 24.10
N LEU A 38 -25.52 19.68 23.13
CA LEU A 38 -24.08 19.54 23.40
C LEU A 38 -23.43 20.85 23.87
N LYS A 39 -24.02 22.02 23.58
CA LYS A 39 -23.50 23.33 24.02
C LYS A 39 -23.72 23.58 25.51
N ASP A 40 -24.77 22.99 26.10
CA ASP A 40 -25.14 23.20 27.50
C ASP A 40 -24.37 22.29 28.50
N LEU A 41 -23.44 21.46 28.01
CA LEU A 41 -22.60 20.61 28.85
C LEU A 41 -21.41 21.41 29.44
N PRO A 42 -21.02 21.15 30.70
CA PRO A 42 -19.95 21.90 31.37
C PRO A 42 -18.59 21.80 30.64
N PRO A 43 -17.68 22.77 30.81
CA PRO A 43 -16.50 22.99 29.96
C PRO A 43 -15.40 21.93 30.04
N SER A 44 -15.62 20.81 30.73
CA SER A 44 -14.77 19.62 30.61
C SER A 44 -14.92 18.92 29.25
N PHE A 45 -15.97 19.25 28.48
CA PHE A 45 -16.07 18.96 27.06
C PHE A 45 -15.68 20.19 26.25
N SER A 46 -14.37 20.40 26.08
CA SER A 46 -13.87 21.37 25.11
C SER A 46 -14.16 20.82 23.70
N PHE A 47 -15.26 21.26 23.10
CA PHE A 47 -15.33 21.40 21.65
C PHE A 47 -14.39 22.53 21.27
N GLN A 48 -13.08 22.30 21.41
CA GLN A 48 -12.17 22.91 20.45
C GLN A 48 -12.68 22.40 19.10
N GLN A 49 -13.38 23.27 18.38
CA GLN A 49 -13.00 23.51 17.00
C GLN A 49 -11.50 23.78 17.05
N GLN A 50 -10.73 22.70 17.10
CA GLN A 50 -9.52 22.65 16.34
C GLN A 50 -10.05 22.98 14.96
N PHE A 51 -9.98 24.27 14.60
CA PHE A 51 -9.32 24.62 13.36
C PHE A 51 -8.30 23.51 13.20
N PHE A 52 -8.60 22.57 12.31
CA PHE A 52 -7.56 21.78 11.75
C PHE A 52 -6.65 22.87 11.16
N LYS A 53 -5.70 23.38 11.96
CA LYS A 53 -4.30 23.30 11.60
C LYS A 53 -4.19 21.85 11.18
N LYS A 54 -4.51 21.63 9.91
CA LYS A 54 -4.00 20.56 9.10
C LYS A 54 -2.57 20.50 9.59
N THR A 55 -2.26 19.53 10.43
CA THR A 55 -0.92 19.36 10.94
C THR A 55 -0.16 18.90 9.71
N GLU A 56 0.23 19.85 8.86
CA GLU A 56 0.92 19.61 7.60
C GLU A 56 2.32 19.02 7.85
N ASN A 57 2.68 18.77 9.11
CA ASN A 57 3.98 18.28 9.54
C ASN A 57 3.96 16.94 10.30
N ALA A 58 2.87 16.15 10.31
CA ALA A 58 2.86 14.86 11.03
C ALA A 58 3.29 13.63 10.17
N GLU A 59 3.33 13.75 8.84
CA GLU A 59 3.63 12.64 7.91
C GLU A 59 4.57 13.00 6.76
N ASN A 60 5.25 14.15 6.80
CA ASN A 60 6.00 14.61 5.64
C ASN A 60 7.35 13.89 5.55
N ILE A 61 7.45 12.95 4.61
CA ILE A 61 8.71 12.32 4.24
C ILE A 61 9.38 13.23 3.23
N GLU A 62 10.60 13.68 3.55
CA GLU A 62 11.39 14.50 2.66
C GLU A 62 12.58 13.70 2.11
N ILE A 63 12.65 13.57 0.79
CA ILE A 63 13.73 12.85 0.13
C ILE A 63 14.98 13.73 0.10
N LYS A 64 16.06 13.26 0.71
CA LYS A 64 17.33 13.99 0.82
C LYS A 64 18.36 13.54 -0.20
N LYS A 65 18.42 12.24 -0.48
CA LYS A 65 19.38 11.66 -1.43
C LYS A 65 18.83 10.41 -2.09
N ILE A 66 19.08 10.27 -3.39
CA ILE A 66 18.79 9.05 -4.14
C ILE A 66 20.10 8.57 -4.76
N GLN A 67 20.43 7.30 -4.57
CA GLN A 67 21.66 6.71 -5.11
C GLN A 67 21.47 5.22 -5.42
N THR A 68 22.47 4.62 -6.07
CA THR A 68 22.48 3.17 -6.28
C THR A 68 22.56 2.44 -4.94
N LEU A 69 21.83 1.33 -4.80
CA LEU A 69 21.84 0.48 -3.60
C LEU A 69 23.25 0.03 -3.24
N HIS A 70 23.78 0.52 -2.12
CA HIS A 70 25.08 0.14 -1.57
C HIS A 70 25.10 -0.03 -0.05
N HIS A 71 24.07 0.42 0.67
CA HIS A 71 24.06 0.45 2.12
C HIS A 71 23.94 -0.97 2.65
N PHE A 72 24.89 -1.40 3.48
CA PHE A 72 24.97 -2.76 4.00
C PHE A 72 23.65 -3.22 4.63
N GLY A 73 23.03 -2.42 5.50
CA GLY A 73 21.73 -2.76 6.09
C GLY A 73 20.57 -2.94 5.09
N ALA A 74 20.62 -2.29 3.91
CA ALA A 74 19.64 -2.51 2.85
C ALA A 74 19.94 -3.80 2.07
N ILE A 75 21.23 -4.08 1.85
CA ILE A 75 21.69 -5.32 1.20
C ILE A 75 21.37 -6.54 2.06
N ASP A 76 21.67 -6.50 3.35
CA ASP A 76 21.35 -7.58 4.29
C ASP A 76 19.84 -7.81 4.38
N TYR A 77 19.05 -6.73 4.35
CA TYR A 77 17.60 -6.85 4.33
C TYR A 77 17.10 -7.52 3.03
N LEU A 78 17.61 -7.12 1.86
CA LEU A 78 17.30 -7.78 0.59
C LEU A 78 17.64 -9.28 0.63
N ALA A 79 18.83 -9.63 1.14
CA ALA A 79 19.27 -11.01 1.26
C ALA A 79 18.34 -11.82 2.19
N SER A 80 17.92 -11.24 3.32
CA SER A 80 16.95 -11.87 4.23
C SER A 80 15.56 -12.09 3.61
N ARG A 81 15.26 -11.39 2.52
CA ARG A 81 14.02 -11.53 1.74
C ARG A 81 14.24 -12.34 0.45
N GLY A 82 15.37 -13.02 0.32
CA GLY A 82 15.70 -13.87 -0.83
C GLY A 82 16.02 -13.13 -2.11
N ILE A 83 16.28 -11.81 -2.06
CA ILE A 83 16.48 -10.97 -3.25
C ILE A 83 17.96 -10.66 -3.45
N ARG A 84 18.50 -10.93 -4.65
CA ARG A 84 19.87 -10.51 -4.98
C ARG A 84 19.94 -9.02 -5.24
N LEU A 85 21.07 -8.42 -4.83
CA LEU A 85 21.34 -7.00 -5.05
C LEU A 85 21.23 -6.58 -6.53
N GLY A 86 21.65 -7.46 -7.45
CA GLY A 86 21.52 -7.21 -8.90
C GLY A 86 20.06 -7.01 -9.32
N THR A 87 19.17 -7.91 -8.90
CA THR A 87 17.73 -7.83 -9.18
C THR A 87 17.13 -6.56 -8.59
N ALA A 88 17.44 -6.25 -7.33
CA ALA A 88 16.95 -5.04 -6.68
C ALA A 88 17.42 -3.75 -7.37
N ARG A 89 18.67 -3.68 -7.84
CA ARG A 89 19.22 -2.49 -8.52
C ARG A 89 18.56 -2.19 -9.87
N SER A 90 17.92 -3.18 -10.51
CA SER A 90 17.17 -2.96 -11.75
C SER A 90 15.90 -2.13 -11.53
N PHE A 91 15.30 -2.17 -10.34
CA PHE A 91 14.00 -1.53 -10.06
C PHE A 91 14.07 -0.46 -8.98
N CYS A 92 14.94 -0.66 -8.00
CA CYS A 92 14.98 0.13 -6.79
C CYS A 92 16.24 0.97 -6.68
N LYS A 93 16.14 2.05 -5.92
CA LYS A 93 17.26 2.90 -5.51
C LYS A 93 17.40 2.88 -3.99
N GLU A 94 18.56 3.28 -3.51
CA GLU A 94 18.71 3.64 -2.12
C GLU A 94 18.23 5.07 -1.94
N VAL A 95 17.30 5.26 -1.01
CA VAL A 95 16.67 6.54 -0.75
C VAL A 95 16.94 6.92 0.69
N HIS A 96 17.63 8.04 0.88
CA HIS A 96 17.83 8.67 2.17
C HIS A 96 16.77 9.75 2.34
N TYR A 97 16.08 9.73 3.47
CA TYR A 97 14.95 10.61 3.74
C TYR A 97 14.89 11.01 5.20
N THR A 98 14.21 12.12 5.48
CA THR A 98 13.84 12.51 6.84
C THR A 98 12.38 12.20 7.11
N PHE A 99 12.09 11.68 8.30
CA PHE A 99 10.74 11.44 8.78
C PHE A 99 10.71 11.72 10.28
N ARG A 100 9.81 12.59 10.74
CA ARG A 100 9.73 13.02 12.15
C ARG A 100 11.11 13.45 12.69
N GLU A 101 11.78 14.33 11.94
CA GLU A 101 13.10 14.92 12.28
C GLU A 101 14.26 13.92 12.37
N ARG A 102 14.05 12.65 12.02
CA ARG A 102 15.10 11.62 11.99
C ARG A 102 15.48 11.25 10.58
N HIS A 103 16.76 10.94 10.38
CA HIS A 103 17.31 10.48 9.11
C HIS A 103 17.20 8.96 8.98
N TYR A 104 16.79 8.51 7.80
CA TYR A 104 16.62 7.10 7.47
C TYR A 104 17.16 6.81 6.07
N PHE A 105 17.43 5.54 5.82
CA PHE A 105 17.62 4.99 4.49
C PHE A 105 16.57 3.89 4.23
N ALA A 106 16.26 3.68 2.96
CA ALA A 106 15.37 2.62 2.52
C ALA A 106 15.71 2.17 1.09
N ILE A 107 15.27 0.96 0.78
CA ILE A 107 15.06 0.50 -0.59
C ILE A 107 13.82 1.23 -1.09
N GLY A 108 13.99 2.01 -2.16
CA GLY A 108 12.97 2.86 -2.73
C GLY A 108 12.54 2.38 -4.12
N LEU A 109 11.24 2.25 -4.35
CA LEU A 109 10.63 2.10 -5.67
C LEU A 109 9.88 3.39 -6.01
N LYS A 110 10.24 4.02 -7.13
CA LYS A 110 9.60 5.26 -7.56
C LYS A 110 8.20 4.97 -8.13
N ASN A 111 7.22 5.79 -7.79
CA ASN A 111 5.87 5.71 -8.35
C ASN A 111 5.67 6.70 -9.52
N ASN A 112 4.55 6.56 -10.24
CA ASN A 112 4.27 7.34 -11.45
C ASN A 112 4.12 8.85 -11.17
N SER A 113 3.68 9.21 -9.97
CA SER A 113 3.53 10.60 -9.54
C SER A 113 4.80 11.21 -8.94
N GLY A 114 5.93 10.48 -8.96
CA GLY A 114 7.23 10.96 -8.50
C GLY A 114 7.51 10.76 -7.00
N GLY A 115 6.57 10.18 -6.25
CA GLY A 115 6.81 9.70 -4.89
C GLY A 115 7.53 8.35 -4.85
N TRP A 116 7.73 7.82 -3.65
CA TRP A 116 8.52 6.62 -3.41
C TRP A 116 7.84 5.69 -2.42
N GLU A 117 7.72 4.41 -2.77
CA GLU A 117 7.54 3.37 -1.76
C GLU A 117 8.89 3.10 -1.10
N LEU A 118 8.92 3.11 0.23
CA LEU A 118 10.16 3.06 1.02
C LEU A 118 10.11 1.87 1.98
N ARG A 119 11.07 0.97 1.84
CA ARG A 119 11.19 -0.23 2.67
C ARG A 119 12.57 -0.36 3.29
N ASN A 120 12.58 -0.57 4.60
CA ASN A 120 13.73 -1.12 5.30
C ASN A 120 13.25 -2.22 6.26
N LYS A 121 14.18 -2.88 6.95
CA LYS A 121 13.89 -4.00 7.86
C LYS A 121 12.84 -3.67 8.93
N TYR A 122 12.70 -2.41 9.31
CA TYR A 122 11.90 -1.97 10.45
C TYR A 122 10.63 -1.23 10.06
N MET A 123 10.57 -0.64 8.85
CA MET A 123 9.50 0.28 8.47
C MET A 123 9.02 0.08 7.03
N LYS A 124 7.69 0.16 6.88
CA LYS A 124 6.98 0.44 5.64
C LYS A 124 6.62 1.92 5.61
N ASN A 125 7.12 2.66 4.63
CA ASN A 125 6.77 4.05 4.42
C ASN A 125 6.50 4.32 2.94
N SER A 126 5.89 5.47 2.66
CA SER A 126 5.66 5.94 1.30
C SER A 126 5.70 7.47 1.29
N SER A 127 6.51 8.06 0.42
CA SER A 127 6.56 9.50 0.25
C SER A 127 5.42 9.97 -0.66
N SER A 128 4.90 11.16 -0.38
CA SER A 128 3.92 11.80 -1.25
C SER A 128 4.58 12.31 -2.54
N PRO A 129 3.83 12.36 -3.66
CA PRO A 129 2.48 11.83 -3.83
C PRO A 129 2.48 10.29 -3.89
N LYS A 130 1.44 9.65 -3.33
CA LYS A 130 1.28 8.19 -3.40
C LYS A 130 0.61 7.80 -4.71
N ASP A 131 1.11 6.77 -5.36
CA ASP A 131 0.59 6.28 -6.63
C ASP A 131 1.04 4.85 -6.92
N VAL A 132 0.52 4.25 -7.99
CA VAL A 132 1.05 3.00 -8.55
C VAL A 132 2.41 3.22 -9.22
N THR A 133 3.17 2.14 -9.42
CA THR A 133 4.39 2.14 -10.23
C THR A 133 4.15 1.35 -11.51
N HIS A 134 4.19 1.99 -12.68
CA HIS A 134 4.10 1.33 -13.98
C HIS A 134 5.44 1.40 -14.70
N ILE A 135 6.02 0.23 -14.97
CA ILE A 135 7.25 0.07 -15.73
C ILE A 135 6.87 -0.47 -17.10
N LYS A 136 6.98 0.39 -18.11
CA LYS A 136 6.62 0.08 -19.50
C LYS A 136 7.86 -0.35 -20.27
N ASN A 137 7.96 -1.66 -20.53
CA ASN A 137 9.01 -2.29 -21.31
C ASN A 137 8.62 -2.44 -22.79
N GLY A 138 7.36 -2.13 -23.15
CA GLY A 138 6.84 -2.19 -24.51
C GLY A 138 6.28 -3.55 -24.88
N HIS A 139 5.91 -4.37 -23.88
CA HIS A 139 5.39 -5.71 -24.11
C HIS A 139 3.85 -5.73 -24.12
N SER A 140 3.28 -6.73 -24.80
CA SER A 140 1.83 -6.95 -24.87
C SER A 140 1.27 -7.73 -23.68
N LYS A 141 2.09 -8.03 -22.67
CA LYS A 141 1.67 -8.71 -21.44
C LYS A 141 2.00 -7.86 -20.22
N LEU A 142 1.21 -7.97 -19.16
CA LEU A 142 1.36 -7.22 -17.92
C LEU A 142 1.45 -8.15 -16.72
N ILE A 143 2.36 -7.86 -15.79
CA ILE A 143 2.35 -8.42 -14.44
C ILE A 143 1.85 -7.35 -13.48
N ILE A 144 0.89 -7.70 -12.62
CA ILE A 144 0.43 -6.83 -11.54
C ILE A 144 0.83 -7.44 -10.20
N THR A 145 1.54 -6.68 -9.38
CA THR A 145 1.93 -7.10 -8.01
C THR A 145 1.37 -6.16 -6.96
N GLU A 146 1.12 -6.66 -5.75
CA GLU A 146 0.61 -5.82 -4.67
C GLU A 146 1.66 -4.83 -4.17
N GLY A 147 2.90 -5.29 -3.97
CA GLY A 147 3.99 -4.47 -3.46
C GLY A 147 5.34 -4.70 -4.15
N MET A 148 6.30 -3.88 -3.69
CA MET A 148 7.69 -3.88 -4.17
C MET A 148 8.38 -5.23 -4.00
N PHE A 149 8.22 -5.89 -2.86
CA PHE A 149 8.90 -7.17 -2.62
C PHE A 149 8.28 -8.32 -3.42
N ASP A 150 7.01 -8.23 -3.78
CA ASP A 150 6.36 -9.20 -4.68
C ASP A 150 6.92 -9.05 -6.09
N LEU A 151 7.07 -7.81 -6.57
CA LEU A 151 7.79 -7.53 -7.82
C LEU A 151 9.20 -8.13 -7.79
N LEU A 152 10.00 -7.79 -6.77
CA LEU A 152 11.38 -8.25 -6.69
C LEU A 152 11.46 -9.79 -6.64
N SER A 153 10.52 -10.43 -5.95
CA SER A 153 10.39 -11.89 -5.84
C SER A 153 10.14 -12.58 -7.17
N ILE A 154 9.22 -12.03 -7.97
CA ILE A 154 8.92 -12.55 -9.31
C ILE A 154 10.15 -12.38 -10.21
N MET A 155 10.78 -11.21 -10.18
CA MET A 155 11.94 -10.90 -11.01
C MET A 155 13.17 -11.73 -10.65
N GLU A 156 13.31 -12.10 -9.36
CA GLU A 156 14.35 -12.99 -8.88
C GLU A 156 14.11 -14.45 -9.36
N SER A 157 12.86 -14.90 -9.33
CA SER A 157 12.47 -16.24 -9.77
C SER A 157 12.51 -16.38 -11.30
N TYR A 158 12.17 -15.32 -12.05
CA TYR A 158 12.04 -15.33 -13.51
C TYR A 158 12.68 -14.12 -14.18
N LYS A 159 14.00 -14.17 -14.35
CA LYS A 159 14.69 -13.10 -15.08
C LYS A 159 14.13 -12.87 -16.48
N SER A 160 13.69 -13.94 -17.17
CA SER A 160 13.11 -13.86 -18.51
C SER A 160 11.73 -13.19 -18.59
N LEU A 161 11.05 -12.92 -17.47
CA LEU A 161 9.76 -12.20 -17.50
C LEU A 161 9.96 -10.72 -17.80
N GLN A 162 11.12 -10.14 -17.46
CA GLN A 162 11.43 -8.75 -17.79
C GLN A 162 11.38 -8.50 -19.30
N ASP A 163 11.81 -9.48 -20.09
CA ASP A 163 11.86 -9.41 -21.55
C ASP A 163 10.51 -9.73 -22.22
N LYS A 164 9.45 -9.94 -21.44
CA LYS A 164 8.14 -10.42 -21.92
C LYS A 164 6.95 -9.66 -21.37
N TYR A 165 7.12 -8.89 -20.29
CA TYR A 165 6.04 -8.25 -19.57
C TYR A 165 6.38 -6.80 -19.22
N ASP A 166 5.38 -5.93 -19.36
CA ASP A 166 5.31 -4.69 -18.60
C ASP A 166 4.91 -5.03 -17.15
N ILE A 167 5.11 -4.09 -16.23
CA ILE A 167 4.94 -4.34 -14.80
C ILE A 167 4.15 -3.19 -14.17
N LEU A 168 3.13 -3.53 -13.40
CA LEU A 168 2.38 -2.60 -12.56
C LEU A 168 2.45 -3.03 -11.10
N VAL A 169 3.05 -2.22 -10.25
CA VAL A 169 3.03 -2.42 -8.79
C VAL A 169 1.95 -1.53 -8.20
N LEU A 170 0.98 -2.13 -7.52
CA LEU A 170 -0.13 -1.39 -6.93
C LEU A 170 0.33 -0.46 -5.82
N ASN A 171 1.36 -0.85 -5.05
CA ASN A 171 1.88 -0.20 -3.85
C ASN A 171 0.89 -0.19 -2.66
N SER A 172 -0.41 -0.14 -2.97
CA SER A 172 -1.53 -0.30 -2.06
C SER A 172 -2.76 -0.78 -2.83
N THR A 173 -3.51 -1.75 -2.27
CA THR A 173 -4.78 -2.20 -2.83
C THR A 173 -5.83 -1.09 -2.92
N ALA A 174 -5.67 -0.01 -2.15
CA ALA A 174 -6.50 1.20 -2.27
C ALA A 174 -6.41 1.86 -3.66
N PHE A 175 -5.38 1.55 -4.46
CA PHE A 175 -5.21 2.07 -5.82
C PHE A 175 -5.79 1.18 -6.90
N VAL A 176 -6.59 0.16 -6.56
CA VAL A 176 -7.26 -0.72 -7.54
C VAL A 176 -8.02 0.04 -8.62
N LYS A 177 -8.75 1.10 -8.27
CA LYS A 177 -9.48 1.93 -9.26
C LYS A 177 -8.56 2.63 -10.24
N ARG A 178 -7.36 3.03 -9.81
CA ARG A 178 -6.34 3.61 -10.71
C ARG A 178 -5.75 2.54 -11.61
N ALA A 179 -5.49 1.35 -11.06
CA ALA A 179 -4.95 0.21 -11.81
C ALA A 179 -5.83 -0.22 -12.98
N LEU A 180 -7.16 -0.06 -12.87
CA LEU A 180 -8.10 -0.31 -13.98
C LEU A 180 -7.73 0.45 -15.26
N GLY A 181 -7.24 1.69 -15.13
CA GLY A 181 -6.82 2.51 -16.27
C GLY A 181 -5.54 2.03 -16.98
N TYR A 182 -4.90 0.98 -16.47
CA TYR A 182 -3.68 0.39 -17.05
C TYR A 182 -3.93 -0.99 -17.67
N LEU A 183 -5.14 -1.53 -17.64
CA LEU A 183 -5.41 -2.90 -18.11
C LEU A 183 -5.55 -2.98 -19.64
N ASP A 184 -5.98 -1.89 -20.28
CA ASP A 184 -6.27 -1.89 -21.70
C ASP A 184 -5.02 -2.06 -22.57
N GLY A 185 -5.16 -2.84 -23.65
CA GLY A 185 -4.10 -3.07 -24.63
C GLY A 185 -3.15 -4.22 -24.29
N TYR A 186 -3.27 -4.85 -23.12
CA TYR A 186 -2.53 -6.06 -22.79
C TYR A 186 -3.33 -7.32 -23.17
N ALA A 187 -2.70 -8.23 -23.90
CA ALA A 187 -3.28 -9.51 -24.32
C ALA A 187 -3.29 -10.57 -23.20
N ARG A 188 -2.59 -10.31 -22.10
CA ARG A 188 -2.51 -11.17 -20.92
C ARG A 188 -2.05 -10.38 -19.71
N ILE A 189 -2.75 -10.53 -18.59
CA ILE A 189 -2.45 -9.82 -17.34
C ILE A 189 -2.34 -10.85 -16.22
N GLU A 190 -1.19 -10.97 -15.58
CA GLU A 190 -0.96 -11.93 -14.50
C GLU A 190 -0.95 -11.23 -13.14
N LEU A 191 -1.86 -11.64 -12.25
CA LEU A 191 -2.08 -11.00 -10.95
C LEU A 191 -1.37 -11.79 -9.84
N TYR A 192 -0.34 -11.19 -9.24
CA TYR A 192 0.39 -11.72 -8.08
C TYR A 192 0.08 -10.86 -6.85
N LEU A 193 -1.11 -11.07 -6.29
CA LEU A 193 -1.62 -10.31 -5.13
C LEU A 193 -1.64 -11.16 -3.86
N ASP A 194 -1.70 -10.51 -2.70
CA ASP A 194 -1.67 -11.22 -1.42
C ASP A 194 -2.87 -12.17 -1.27
N ASN A 195 -2.66 -13.31 -0.60
CA ASN A 195 -3.70 -14.30 -0.27
C ASN A 195 -4.63 -13.84 0.86
N ASP A 196 -4.51 -12.60 1.34
CA ASP A 196 -5.41 -12.01 2.31
C ASP A 196 -6.70 -11.47 1.65
N ASP A 197 -7.67 -11.05 2.47
CA ASP A 197 -8.95 -10.58 1.97
C ASP A 197 -8.85 -9.32 1.09
N SER A 198 -7.83 -8.49 1.32
CA SER A 198 -7.60 -7.26 0.56
C SER A 198 -7.07 -7.60 -0.84
N GLY A 199 -6.07 -8.47 -0.93
CA GLY A 199 -5.53 -8.96 -2.20
C GLY A 199 -6.58 -9.72 -3.01
N LYS A 200 -7.35 -10.63 -2.37
CA LYS A 200 -8.45 -11.38 -3.02
C LYS A 200 -9.55 -10.48 -3.59
N ARG A 201 -9.99 -9.47 -2.83
CA ARG A 201 -10.97 -8.48 -3.34
C ARG A 201 -10.41 -7.70 -4.52
N THR A 202 -9.14 -7.30 -4.44
CA THR A 202 -8.46 -6.58 -5.51
C THR A 202 -8.35 -7.43 -6.78
N ALA A 203 -7.95 -8.70 -6.66
CA ALA A 203 -7.89 -9.64 -7.78
C ALA A 203 -9.26 -9.80 -8.45
N LYS A 204 -10.31 -10.01 -7.64
CA LYS A 204 -11.68 -10.10 -8.12
C LYS A 204 -12.10 -8.85 -8.92
N THR A 205 -11.88 -7.66 -8.37
CA THR A 205 -12.20 -6.40 -9.08
C THR A 205 -11.45 -6.28 -10.40
N LEU A 206 -10.16 -6.63 -10.47
CA LEU A 206 -9.39 -6.58 -11.71
C LEU A 206 -9.91 -7.59 -12.75
N MET A 207 -10.23 -8.82 -12.34
CA MET A 207 -10.77 -9.85 -13.23
C MET A 207 -12.18 -9.54 -13.75
N GLU A 208 -13.01 -8.90 -12.92
CA GLU A 208 -14.36 -8.45 -13.34
C GLU A 208 -14.30 -7.34 -14.41
N ASN A 209 -13.22 -6.56 -14.44
CA ASN A 209 -13.06 -5.43 -15.37
C ASN A 209 -12.21 -5.77 -16.60
N ASN A 210 -11.45 -6.87 -16.58
CA ASN A 210 -10.69 -7.32 -17.74
C ASN A 210 -10.54 -8.86 -17.72
N LYS A 211 -11.05 -9.51 -18.77
CA LYS A 211 -11.08 -10.98 -18.93
C LYS A 211 -9.70 -11.61 -19.16
N ASP A 212 -8.70 -10.82 -19.56
CA ASP A 212 -7.33 -11.27 -19.82
C ASP A 212 -6.50 -11.33 -18.52
N CYS A 213 -7.09 -10.94 -17.39
CA CYS A 213 -6.56 -11.12 -16.05
C CYS A 213 -6.60 -12.59 -15.61
N ILE A 214 -5.47 -13.06 -15.07
CA ILE A 214 -5.28 -14.41 -14.55
C ILE A 214 -4.74 -14.29 -13.13
N ASP A 215 -5.51 -14.79 -12.15
CA ASP A 215 -5.07 -14.89 -10.76
C ASP A 215 -3.97 -15.95 -10.61
N ARG A 216 -2.81 -15.53 -10.07
CA ARG A 216 -1.64 -16.37 -9.80
C ARG A 216 -1.45 -16.67 -8.30
N SER A 217 -2.34 -16.19 -7.43
CA SER A 217 -2.23 -16.37 -5.98
C SER A 217 -2.21 -17.83 -5.53
N GLY A 218 -2.81 -18.73 -6.32
CA GLY A 218 -2.76 -20.19 -6.09
C GLY A 218 -1.36 -20.81 -6.17
N LEU A 219 -0.38 -20.13 -6.78
CA LEU A 219 1.01 -20.60 -6.88
C LEU A 219 1.73 -20.64 -5.53
N TYR A 220 1.35 -19.75 -4.61
CA TYR A 220 1.90 -19.63 -3.26
C TYR A 220 0.79 -19.88 -2.23
N ASN A 221 -0.08 -20.85 -2.52
CA ASN A 221 -1.13 -21.25 -1.58
C ASN A 221 -0.51 -21.69 -0.24
N GLY A 222 -1.13 -21.28 0.87
CA GLY A 222 -0.61 -21.47 2.22
C GLY A 222 0.37 -20.39 2.70
N PHE A 223 0.74 -19.43 1.84
CA PHE A 223 1.58 -18.27 2.18
C PHE A 223 0.81 -16.98 1.93
N LYS A 224 1.13 -15.93 2.69
CA LYS A 224 0.45 -14.63 2.57
C LYS A 224 0.74 -13.98 1.22
N ASP A 225 1.99 -14.02 0.80
CA ASP A 225 2.46 -13.39 -0.44
C ASP A 225 3.58 -14.22 -1.09
N ILE A 226 3.92 -13.88 -2.33
CA ILE A 226 4.94 -14.61 -3.09
C ILE A 226 6.33 -14.48 -2.45
N ASN A 227 6.62 -13.37 -1.77
CA ASN A 227 7.92 -13.19 -1.14
C ASN A 227 8.09 -14.10 0.09
N GLU A 228 7.05 -14.26 0.91
CA GLU A 228 7.04 -15.20 2.03
C GLU A 228 7.26 -16.64 1.54
N TRP A 229 6.62 -17.02 0.44
CA TRP A 229 6.78 -18.33 -0.17
C TRP A 229 8.21 -18.57 -0.67
N ILE A 230 8.82 -17.60 -1.36
CA ILE A 230 10.23 -17.72 -1.80
C ILE A 230 11.18 -17.83 -0.60
N VAL A 231 11.00 -17.00 0.43
CA VAL A 231 11.86 -17.02 1.63
C VAL A 231 11.75 -18.35 2.36
N SER A 232 10.59 -19.00 2.30
CA SER A 232 10.34 -20.31 2.92
C SER A 232 10.88 -21.49 2.10
N GLY A 233 11.62 -21.25 1.01
CA GLY A 233 12.19 -22.30 0.16
C GLY A 233 11.21 -22.83 -0.89
N GLY A 234 10.16 -22.07 -1.23
CA GLY A 234 9.25 -22.39 -2.31
C GLY A 234 10.00 -22.70 -3.62
N PRO A 235 9.64 -23.79 -4.33
CA PRO A 235 10.29 -24.13 -5.59
C PRO A 235 10.01 -23.02 -6.60
N LYS A 236 10.95 -22.64 -7.47
CA LYS A 236 10.62 -21.68 -8.54
C LYS A 236 9.42 -22.24 -9.33
N ILE A 237 8.27 -21.54 -9.34
CA ILE A 237 7.11 -21.85 -10.20
C ILE A 237 7.65 -22.08 -11.62
N ILE A 238 7.24 -23.11 -12.33
CA ILE A 238 7.69 -23.38 -13.70
C ILE A 238 6.56 -22.98 -14.66
#